data_AF-A0A8C3IRA4-F1
#
_entry.id   AF-A0A8C3IRA4-F1
#
_cell.length_a   1.000
_cell.length_b   1.000
_cell.length_c   1.000
_cell.angle_alpha   90.00
_cell.angle_beta   90.00
_cell.angle_gamma   90.00
#
_symmetry.space_group_name_H-M   'P 1'
#
loop_
_entity.id
_entity.type
_entity.pdbx_description
1 polymer ?
#
loop_
_entity_poly.entity_id
_entity_poly.type
_entity_poly.pdbx_seq_one_letter_code
_entity_poly.pdbx_strand_id
1 'polypeptide(L)'
;MLLAGGEWVSQWPSPSPCCWALLVGSLEGADPPFSASPARALFLRGSTAQSIRLCLLPMSSSTNDGFLKEKRAQIMSRGLPKQKPIEGVKQVLVFASGKGGVGKSTTAVNIALALAAHDSTKAVGLLDADVYGPSIPKMMNLKGNPELSPKNLMRPLKNYGIACMSMGFLVEETTPVVWRGLMVMSAIEKLLRQVDWGQLDYLVIDMPPGTGDVQLSISQNIPVTGAVIVSTPQDIALLDARKGAEMFRKVHVPVLGLIQNMSVFQCPKCKHETHIFGADGVRDLAKTLGLDVLGDIPLHVNIRETCDTGQPIVISQPQSDMAKAYLRITTEIVNRLPTPPA
;
A
#
# COMPACT_ATOMS: atom_id res chain seq x y z
N MET A 1 11.81 30.08 -52.31
CA MET A 1 10.61 30.34 -53.15
C MET A 1 9.79 29.05 -53.14
N LEU A 2 8.52 29.10 -52.73
CA LEU A 2 7.60 27.96 -52.49
C LEU A 2 8.06 27.06 -51.31
N LEU A 3 7.41 26.93 -50.15
CA LEU A 3 6.02 27.11 -49.65
C LEU A 3 4.97 26.06 -50.09
N ALA A 4 4.65 25.16 -49.16
CA ALA A 4 3.33 24.67 -48.71
C ALA A 4 3.61 23.80 -47.45
N GLY A 5 2.93 23.88 -46.30
CA GLY A 5 1.48 24.00 -46.07
C GLY A 5 0.88 22.59 -46.14
N GLY A 6 0.20 22.02 -45.14
CA GLY A 6 -0.36 22.51 -43.88
C GLY A 6 -1.52 21.57 -43.48
N GLU A 7 -2.08 21.73 -42.28
CA GLU A 7 -3.36 21.14 -41.81
C GLU A 7 -3.42 19.61 -41.54
N TRP A 8 -3.47 19.26 -40.25
CA TRP A 8 -4.00 17.98 -39.78
C TRP A 8 -5.52 18.09 -39.62
N VAL A 9 -6.28 17.47 -40.53
CA VAL A 9 -7.75 17.44 -40.45
C VAL A 9 -8.21 16.30 -39.55
N SER A 10 -8.90 16.65 -38.47
CA SER A 10 -9.60 15.70 -37.60
C SER A 10 -10.93 15.26 -38.22
N GLN A 11 -11.15 13.96 -38.43
CA GLN A 11 -12.48 13.40 -38.71
C GLN A 11 -12.75 12.17 -37.84
N TRP A 12 -13.54 12.39 -36.78
CA TRP A 12 -14.29 11.34 -36.10
C TRP A 12 -15.63 11.15 -36.83
N PRO A 13 -16.17 9.92 -36.92
CA PRO A 13 -17.50 9.69 -37.49
C PRO A 13 -18.60 10.27 -36.59
N SER A 14 -19.61 10.88 -37.20
CA SER A 14 -20.77 11.47 -36.53
C SER A 14 -21.80 10.42 -36.09
N PRO A 15 -22.42 10.55 -34.90
CA PRO A 15 -23.62 9.79 -34.54
C PRO A 15 -24.89 10.45 -35.10
N SER A 16 -25.86 9.64 -35.50
CA SER A 16 -27.18 10.08 -35.98
C SER A 16 -28.11 10.55 -34.84
N PRO A 17 -29.09 11.42 -35.12
CA PRO A 17 -29.80 12.15 -34.07
C PRO A 17 -30.99 11.37 -33.49
N CYS A 18 -30.81 10.77 -32.32
CA CYS A 18 -31.93 10.42 -31.42
C CYS A 18 -31.42 10.38 -29.96
N CYS A 19 -32.11 11.08 -29.05
CA CYS A 19 -31.80 11.29 -27.61
C CYS A 19 -31.00 12.56 -27.21
N TRP A 20 -31.51 13.77 -27.51
CA TRP A 20 -31.24 14.96 -26.70
C TRP A 20 -32.50 15.83 -26.56
N ALA A 21 -33.22 15.68 -25.45
CA ALA A 21 -34.29 16.60 -25.04
C ALA A 21 -34.44 16.60 -23.51
N LEU A 22 -34.44 17.82 -22.95
CA LEU A 22 -34.72 18.21 -21.55
C LEU A 22 -33.66 17.88 -20.48
N LEU A 23 -33.31 18.78 -19.56
CA LEU A 23 -33.07 20.24 -19.63
C LEU A 23 -32.38 20.67 -18.31
N VAL A 24 -31.61 21.77 -18.33
CA VAL A 24 -30.93 22.33 -17.14
C VAL A 24 -31.52 23.71 -16.81
N GLY A 25 -31.61 24.03 -15.51
CA GLY A 25 -31.93 25.37 -14.98
C GLY A 25 -33.36 25.51 -14.44
N SER A 26 -33.66 26.32 -13.42
CA SER A 26 -32.80 27.20 -12.61
C SER A 26 -33.42 27.46 -11.22
N LEU A 27 -32.65 28.08 -10.33
CA LEU A 27 -33.07 28.57 -9.00
C LEU A 27 -34.08 29.73 -9.12
N GLU A 28 -35.09 29.80 -8.23
CA GLU A 28 -35.44 31.01 -7.44
C GLU A 28 -36.61 30.83 -6.44
N GLY A 29 -36.44 31.40 -5.23
CA GLY A 29 -37.41 31.93 -4.25
C GLY A 29 -38.80 31.31 -3.96
N ALA A 30 -39.04 30.88 -2.70
CA ALA A 30 -39.97 31.49 -1.72
C ALA A 30 -40.36 30.54 -0.55
N ASP A 31 -40.28 31.04 0.70
CA ASP A 31 -40.83 30.41 1.93
C ASP A 31 -42.21 31.04 2.32
N PRO A 32 -42.84 30.74 3.48
CA PRO A 32 -43.71 29.62 3.85
C PRO A 32 -45.17 30.16 4.12
N PRO A 33 -45.95 29.93 5.22
CA PRO A 33 -46.11 28.81 6.19
C PRO A 33 -47.59 28.39 6.52
N PHE A 34 -47.78 27.38 7.40
CA PHE A 34 -49.04 26.98 8.10
C PHE A 34 -50.20 26.43 7.20
N SER A 35 -51.22 25.65 7.64
CA SER A 35 -51.70 25.18 8.95
C SER A 35 -52.46 23.81 8.90
N ALA A 36 -52.65 23.20 10.07
CA ALA A 36 -53.52 22.08 10.50
C ALA A 36 -54.71 21.54 9.63
N SER A 37 -54.85 20.19 9.61
CA SER A 37 -56.01 19.29 9.93
C SER A 37 -57.50 19.72 9.74
N PRO A 38 -58.48 18.78 9.75
CA PRO A 38 -58.47 17.35 9.36
C PRO A 38 -59.71 16.88 8.53
N ALA A 39 -59.68 15.61 8.09
CA ALA A 39 -60.82 14.70 7.86
C ALA A 39 -62.03 15.10 6.99
N ARG A 40 -62.34 14.24 5.99
CA ARG A 40 -63.73 13.88 5.66
C ARG A 40 -63.82 12.47 5.08
N ALA A 41 -64.66 11.64 5.69
CA ALA A 41 -64.97 10.30 5.20
C ALA A 41 -65.99 10.36 4.05
N LEU A 42 -65.90 9.42 3.11
CA LEU A 42 -66.97 9.12 2.16
C LEU A 42 -67.39 7.65 2.34
N PHE A 43 -68.70 7.40 2.28
CA PHE A 43 -69.33 6.13 2.67
C PHE A 43 -70.11 5.56 1.47
N LEU A 44 -70.52 4.28 1.57
CA LEU A 44 -71.40 3.53 0.62
C LEU A 44 -70.66 3.01 -0.64
N ARG A 45 -70.93 1.80 -1.17
CA ARG A 45 -71.76 0.63 -0.75
C ARG A 45 -71.25 -0.58 -1.56
N GLY A 46 -71.21 -1.80 -1.01
CA GLY A 46 -70.85 -3.00 -1.79
C GLY A 46 -70.84 -4.30 -0.99
N SER A 47 -71.85 -5.14 -1.18
CA SER A 47 -72.08 -6.39 -0.43
C SER A 47 -71.07 -7.50 -0.77
N THR A 48 -70.44 -8.12 0.23
CA THR A 48 -70.70 -9.51 0.67
C THR A 48 -69.72 -9.92 1.77
N ALA A 49 -70.17 -10.76 2.72
CA ALA A 49 -69.36 -11.14 3.88
C ALA A 49 -68.63 -12.48 3.66
N GLN A 50 -67.32 -12.50 3.89
CA GLN A 50 -66.60 -13.72 4.28
C GLN A 50 -65.63 -13.41 5.42
N SER A 51 -65.85 -14.09 6.55
CA SER A 51 -65.09 -13.87 7.78
C SER A 51 -63.73 -14.55 7.72
N ILE A 52 -62.66 -13.79 7.47
CA ILE A 52 -61.31 -14.20 7.89
C ILE A 52 -61.07 -13.59 9.27
N ARG A 53 -61.22 -14.40 10.31
CA ARG A 53 -60.76 -14.08 11.66
C ARG A 53 -59.24 -14.00 11.61
N LEU A 54 -58.70 -12.81 11.39
CA LEU A 54 -57.26 -12.58 11.52
C LEU A 54 -56.90 -12.82 12.98
N CYS A 55 -56.25 -13.95 13.25
CA CYS A 55 -55.82 -14.30 14.59
C CYS A 55 -54.67 -13.36 14.98
N LEU A 56 -55.00 -12.24 15.61
CA LEU A 56 -54.06 -11.32 16.24
C LEU A 56 -53.43 -12.01 17.46
N LEU A 57 -52.54 -12.96 17.18
CA LEU A 57 -51.49 -13.32 18.12
C LEU A 57 -50.67 -12.04 18.37
N PRO A 58 -50.50 -11.60 19.63
CA PRO A 58 -49.57 -10.53 19.93
C PRO A 58 -48.15 -11.05 19.69
N MET A 59 -47.62 -10.81 18.48
CA MET A 59 -46.21 -10.97 18.20
C MET A 59 -45.44 -10.06 19.16
N SER A 60 -44.72 -10.67 20.11
CA SER A 60 -43.90 -9.97 21.10
C SER A 60 -42.66 -9.35 20.44
N SER A 61 -42.88 -8.21 19.78
CA SER A 61 -41.88 -7.45 19.02
C SER A 61 -40.71 -6.90 19.86
N SER A 62 -40.79 -6.98 21.19
CA SER A 62 -39.80 -6.46 22.13
C SER A 62 -38.52 -7.30 22.26
N THR A 63 -38.56 -8.61 21.99
CA THR A 63 -37.41 -9.51 22.22
C THR A 63 -36.38 -9.46 21.08
N ASN A 64 -36.84 -9.35 19.83
CA ASN A 64 -35.99 -9.44 18.65
C ASN A 64 -35.20 -8.13 18.38
N ASP A 65 -35.79 -6.98 18.72
CA ASP A 65 -35.12 -5.67 18.59
C ASP A 65 -33.98 -5.49 19.60
N GLY A 66 -34.13 -6.03 20.82
CA GLY A 66 -33.05 -6.10 21.82
C GLY A 66 -31.86 -6.92 21.31
N PHE A 67 -32.11 -8.15 20.85
CA PHE A 67 -31.08 -9.03 20.29
C PHE A 67 -30.37 -8.42 19.07
N LEU A 68 -31.11 -7.75 18.18
CA LEU A 68 -30.52 -7.06 17.02
C LEU A 68 -29.69 -5.83 17.43
N LYS A 69 -30.12 -5.05 18.43
CA LYS A 69 -29.34 -3.93 18.99
C LYS A 69 -28.07 -4.43 19.67
N GLU A 70 -28.16 -5.49 20.46
CA GLU A 70 -27.02 -6.07 21.17
C GLU A 70 -26.02 -6.70 20.19
N LYS A 71 -26.49 -7.42 19.17
CA LYS A 71 -25.63 -7.95 18.10
C LYS A 71 -24.99 -6.85 17.25
N ARG A 72 -25.70 -5.73 16.99
CA ARG A 72 -25.13 -4.53 16.34
C ARG A 72 -24.07 -3.88 17.22
N ALA A 73 -24.34 -3.68 18.51
CA ALA A 73 -23.36 -3.17 19.47
C ALA A 73 -22.14 -4.09 19.60
N GLN A 74 -22.33 -5.41 19.55
CA GLN A 74 -21.24 -6.41 19.57
C GLN A 74 -20.41 -6.39 18.27
N ILE A 75 -21.02 -6.13 17.12
CA ILE A 75 -20.31 -5.94 15.85
C ILE A 75 -19.53 -4.61 15.85
N MET A 76 -20.13 -3.53 16.38
CA MET A 76 -19.50 -2.20 16.44
C MET A 76 -18.47 -2.06 17.58
N SER A 77 -18.47 -2.94 18.58
CA SER A 77 -17.46 -2.99 19.65
C SER A 77 -16.33 -3.98 19.38
N ARG A 78 -16.34 -4.70 18.25
CA ARG A 78 -15.14 -5.37 17.75
C ARG A 78 -14.12 -4.30 17.36
N GLY A 79 -13.07 -4.17 18.18
CA GLY A 79 -11.88 -3.40 17.83
C GLY A 79 -11.16 -3.96 16.60
N LEU A 80 -10.00 -3.40 16.30
CA LEU A 80 -9.18 -3.85 15.17
C LEU A 80 -8.99 -5.38 15.16
N PRO A 81 -8.97 -6.03 13.98
CA PRO A 81 -8.72 -7.46 13.87
C PRO A 81 -7.48 -7.87 14.66
N LYS A 82 -7.52 -9.01 15.35
CA LYS A 82 -6.33 -9.54 16.00
C LYS A 82 -5.30 -9.89 14.92
N GLN A 83 -4.20 -9.14 14.89
CA GLN A 83 -3.02 -9.43 14.06
C GLN A 83 -2.59 -10.89 14.25
N LYS A 84 -2.23 -11.54 13.14
CA LYS A 84 -1.69 -12.90 13.11
C LYS A 84 -0.25 -12.86 12.59
N PRO A 85 0.74 -13.41 13.32
CA PRO A 85 2.09 -13.59 12.80
C PRO A 85 2.11 -14.31 11.43
N ILE A 86 3.18 -14.08 10.66
CA ILE A 86 3.50 -14.89 9.49
C ILE A 86 4.27 -16.11 10.00
N GLU A 87 3.91 -17.32 9.56
CA GLU A 87 4.55 -18.56 10.02
C GLU A 87 6.06 -18.53 9.70
N GLY A 88 6.88 -18.83 10.70
CA GLY A 88 8.34 -18.87 10.58
C GLY A 88 9.07 -17.53 10.52
N VAL A 89 8.39 -16.39 10.66
CA VAL A 89 9.01 -15.06 10.59
C VAL A 89 9.12 -14.43 11.98
N LYS A 90 10.34 -14.14 12.45
CA LYS A 90 10.57 -13.53 13.77
C LYS A 90 10.29 -12.02 13.80
N GLN A 91 10.78 -11.28 12.80
CA GLN A 91 10.58 -9.84 12.70
C GLN A 91 10.12 -9.41 11.31
N VAL A 92 9.19 -8.45 11.27
CA VAL A 92 8.65 -7.87 10.04
C VAL A 92 9.03 -6.39 9.97
N LEU A 93 9.79 -6.04 8.94
CA LEU A 93 10.14 -4.68 8.57
C LEU A 93 9.28 -4.25 7.39
N VAL A 94 8.56 -3.14 7.50
CA VAL A 94 7.74 -2.62 6.38
C VAL A 94 8.34 -1.34 5.82
N PHE A 95 8.49 -1.29 4.50
CA PHE A 95 8.97 -0.13 3.76
C PHE A 95 7.79 0.55 3.10
N ALA A 96 7.58 1.82 3.43
CA ALA A 96 6.46 2.62 2.94
C ALA A 96 6.93 3.93 2.32
N SER A 97 6.09 4.48 1.45
CA SER A 97 6.32 5.78 0.82
C SER A 97 5.00 6.44 0.49
N GLY A 98 4.88 7.72 0.80
CA GLY A 98 3.66 8.47 0.53
C GLY A 98 3.29 8.61 -0.95
N LYS A 99 4.25 8.51 -1.87
CA LYS A 99 4.01 8.58 -3.32
C LYS A 99 4.87 7.60 -4.11
N GLY A 100 4.42 7.26 -5.32
CA GLY A 100 5.21 6.48 -6.28
C GLY A 100 6.50 7.21 -6.70
N GLY A 101 7.49 6.44 -7.17
CA GLY A 101 8.72 6.97 -7.76
C GLY A 101 9.78 7.53 -6.80
N VAL A 102 9.59 7.49 -5.47
CA VAL A 102 10.63 7.91 -4.50
C VAL A 102 11.74 6.87 -4.27
N GLY A 103 11.74 5.75 -5.00
CA GLY A 103 12.72 4.67 -4.86
C GLY A 103 12.55 3.80 -3.60
N LYS A 104 11.32 3.69 -3.07
CA LYS A 104 10.94 2.79 -1.98
C LYS A 104 11.40 1.35 -2.23
N SER A 105 10.97 0.75 -3.34
CA SER A 105 11.25 -0.66 -3.69
C SER A 105 12.75 -0.91 -3.90
N THR A 106 13.45 0.03 -4.56
CA THR A 106 14.92 0.04 -4.68
C THR A 106 15.61 0.05 -3.31
N THR A 107 15.07 0.80 -2.36
CA THR A 107 15.58 0.88 -0.98
C THR A 107 15.28 -0.41 -0.22
N ALA A 108 14.07 -0.95 -0.30
CA ALA A 108 13.69 -2.20 0.33
C ALA A 108 14.57 -3.39 -0.13
N VAL A 109 14.80 -3.51 -1.45
CA VAL A 109 15.72 -4.51 -2.03
C VAL A 109 17.12 -4.39 -1.47
N ASN A 110 17.73 -3.19 -1.53
CA ASN A 110 19.10 -3.01 -1.08
C ASN A 110 19.26 -3.14 0.44
N ILE A 111 18.25 -2.75 1.25
CA ILE A 111 18.26 -2.98 2.70
C ILE A 111 18.08 -4.47 3.04
N ALA A 112 17.22 -5.22 2.34
CA ALA A 112 17.10 -6.67 2.55
C ALA A 112 18.42 -7.41 2.27
N LEU A 113 19.12 -7.02 1.20
CA LEU A 113 20.44 -7.56 0.86
C LEU A 113 21.52 -7.09 1.85
N ALA A 114 21.46 -5.84 2.31
CA ALA A 114 22.36 -5.32 3.34
C ALA A 114 22.13 -5.96 4.71
N LEU A 115 20.90 -6.37 5.07
CA LEU A 115 20.61 -7.14 6.28
C LEU A 115 21.28 -8.52 6.26
N ALA A 116 21.19 -9.23 5.13
CA ALA A 116 21.86 -10.52 4.94
C ALA A 116 23.39 -10.39 4.91
N ALA A 117 23.92 -9.27 4.41
CA ALA A 117 25.35 -8.97 4.43
C ALA A 117 25.86 -8.48 5.80
N HIS A 118 25.01 -7.88 6.62
CA HIS A 118 25.34 -7.36 7.97
C HIS A 118 25.52 -8.50 8.98
N ASP A 119 24.70 -9.56 8.90
CA ASP A 119 24.85 -10.76 9.73
C ASP A 119 24.50 -12.01 8.90
N SER A 120 25.55 -12.73 8.47
CA SER A 120 25.41 -13.96 7.67
C SER A 120 24.73 -15.12 8.39
N THR A 121 24.48 -15.02 9.70
CA THR A 121 23.71 -16.02 10.45
C THR A 121 22.20 -15.77 10.38
N LYS A 122 21.76 -14.61 9.87
CA LYS A 122 20.35 -14.20 9.82
C LYS A 122 19.72 -14.58 8.49
N ALA A 123 18.59 -15.28 8.57
CA ALA A 123 17.79 -15.57 7.39
C ALA A 123 16.89 -14.38 7.03
N VAL A 124 17.00 -13.88 5.79
CA VAL A 124 16.25 -12.72 5.31
C VAL A 124 15.31 -13.10 4.16
N GLY A 125 14.07 -12.62 4.24
CA GLY A 125 13.09 -12.65 3.16
C GLY A 125 12.72 -11.25 2.68
N LEU A 126 12.22 -11.18 1.45
CA LEU A 126 11.71 -9.98 0.80
C LEU A 126 10.35 -10.27 0.17
N LEU A 127 9.33 -9.50 0.55
CA LEU A 127 7.97 -9.57 0.02
C LEU A 127 7.60 -8.28 -0.70
N ASP A 128 7.32 -8.38 -1.99
CA ASP A 128 6.75 -7.30 -2.81
C ASP A 128 5.22 -7.35 -2.70
N ALA A 129 4.66 -6.36 -2.00
CA ALA A 129 3.21 -6.20 -1.84
C ALA A 129 2.64 -5.09 -2.75
N ASP A 130 3.43 -4.53 -3.69
CA ASP A 130 2.92 -3.60 -4.68
C ASP A 130 2.22 -4.35 -5.82
N VAL A 131 0.92 -4.60 -5.63
CA VAL A 131 0.07 -5.33 -6.58
C VAL A 131 -0.10 -4.59 -7.92
N TYR A 132 0.12 -3.27 -7.96
CA TYR A 132 -0.11 -2.44 -9.14
C TYR A 132 1.15 -2.23 -9.99
N GLY A 133 2.33 -2.26 -9.37
CA GLY A 133 3.61 -2.10 -10.05
C GLY A 133 4.73 -2.96 -9.44
N PRO A 134 4.59 -4.29 -9.42
CA PRO A 134 5.59 -5.18 -8.83
C PRO A 134 6.92 -5.01 -9.56
N SER A 135 7.95 -4.61 -8.83
CA SER A 135 9.25 -4.21 -9.39
C SER A 135 10.41 -5.05 -8.86
N ILE A 136 10.19 -5.78 -7.76
CA ILE A 136 11.20 -6.61 -7.12
C ILE A 136 11.63 -7.81 -7.99
N PRO A 137 10.75 -8.51 -8.75
CA PRO A 137 11.17 -9.59 -9.66
C PRO A 137 12.32 -9.16 -10.59
N LYS A 138 12.18 -7.99 -11.23
CA LYS A 138 13.21 -7.41 -12.09
C LYS A 138 14.47 -7.06 -11.31
N MET A 139 14.34 -6.33 -10.20
CA MET A 139 15.49 -5.89 -9.39
C MET A 139 16.27 -7.03 -8.74
N MET A 140 15.65 -8.18 -8.53
CA MET A 140 16.27 -9.40 -7.99
C MET A 140 16.71 -10.39 -9.10
N ASN A 141 16.53 -10.05 -10.38
CA ASN A 141 16.73 -10.96 -11.53
C ASN A 141 16.04 -12.32 -11.36
N LEU A 142 14.78 -12.29 -10.92
CA LEU A 142 13.93 -13.46 -10.69
C LEU A 142 12.84 -13.58 -11.76
N LYS A 143 12.64 -14.80 -12.26
CA LYS A 143 11.66 -15.13 -13.30
C LYS A 143 11.04 -16.50 -13.03
N GLY A 144 9.82 -16.69 -13.52
CA GLY A 144 9.05 -17.92 -13.35
C GLY A 144 8.07 -17.86 -12.17
N ASN A 145 7.27 -18.91 -12.05
CA ASN A 145 6.19 -19.02 -11.09
C ASN A 145 6.66 -19.82 -9.85
N PRO A 146 6.17 -19.53 -8.64
CA PRO A 146 6.53 -20.27 -7.44
C PRO A 146 5.96 -21.69 -7.48
N GLU A 147 6.80 -22.69 -7.23
CA GLU A 147 6.37 -24.07 -7.03
C GLU A 147 5.55 -24.22 -5.75
N LEU A 148 4.69 -25.24 -5.69
CA LEU A 148 3.99 -25.60 -4.46
C LEU A 148 4.81 -26.63 -3.65
N SER A 149 4.95 -26.37 -2.35
CA SER A 149 5.48 -27.32 -1.38
C SER A 149 4.50 -28.48 -1.13
N PRO A 150 4.94 -29.59 -0.51
CA PRO A 150 4.04 -30.66 -0.07
C PRO A 150 2.92 -30.22 0.90
N LYS A 151 3.07 -29.05 1.55
CA LYS A 151 2.03 -28.40 2.37
C LYS A 151 1.02 -27.58 1.55
N ASN A 152 1.10 -27.60 0.22
CA ASN A 152 0.33 -26.74 -0.70
C ASN A 152 0.58 -25.22 -0.49
N LEU A 153 1.75 -24.85 0.02
CA LEU A 153 2.21 -23.46 0.18
C LEU A 153 3.19 -23.10 -0.94
N MET A 154 3.13 -21.87 -1.45
CA MET A 154 4.02 -21.36 -2.50
C MET A 154 5.45 -21.21 -1.98
N ARG A 155 6.42 -21.81 -2.66
CA ARG A 155 7.85 -21.65 -2.34
C ARG A 155 8.35 -20.31 -2.91
N PRO A 156 8.88 -19.39 -2.08
CA PRO A 156 9.45 -18.15 -2.58
C PRO A 156 10.69 -18.45 -3.43
N LEU A 157 10.85 -17.70 -4.52
CA LEU A 157 12.03 -17.79 -5.38
C LEU A 157 13.25 -17.25 -4.63
N LYS A 158 14.47 -17.66 -5.01
CA LYS A 158 15.69 -17.25 -4.30
C LYS A 158 16.73 -16.69 -5.27
N ASN A 159 17.31 -15.54 -4.91
CA ASN A 159 18.55 -15.03 -5.52
C ASN A 159 19.32 -14.23 -4.46
N TYR A 160 20.64 -14.08 -4.66
CA TYR A 160 21.54 -13.35 -3.75
C TYR A 160 21.45 -13.79 -2.27
N GLY A 161 21.17 -15.08 -2.05
CA GLY A 161 21.06 -15.68 -0.71
C GLY A 161 19.72 -15.45 0.02
N ILE A 162 18.83 -14.58 -0.49
CA ILE A 162 17.56 -14.25 0.19
C ILE A 162 16.35 -14.88 -0.50
N ALA A 163 15.31 -15.15 0.28
CA ALA A 163 14.01 -15.61 -0.23
C ALA A 163 13.16 -14.42 -0.69
N CYS A 164 12.52 -14.52 -1.84
CA CYS A 164 11.76 -13.45 -2.45
C CYS A 164 10.38 -13.95 -2.90
N MET A 165 9.34 -13.20 -2.55
CA MET A 165 7.98 -13.39 -3.06
C MET A 165 7.46 -12.06 -3.60
N SER A 166 6.70 -12.11 -4.69
CA SER A 166 6.11 -10.92 -5.30
C SER A 166 4.79 -11.24 -5.97
N MET A 167 3.91 -10.23 -6.03
CA MET A 167 2.73 -10.32 -6.87
C MET A 167 3.07 -10.51 -8.35
N GLY A 168 4.23 -10.02 -8.81
CA GLY A 168 4.71 -10.23 -10.18
C GLY A 168 5.05 -11.69 -10.53
N PHE A 169 5.13 -12.60 -9.56
CA PHE A 169 5.24 -14.05 -9.84
C PHE A 169 3.88 -14.77 -9.92
N LEU A 170 2.77 -14.06 -9.66
CA LEU A 170 1.41 -14.60 -9.64
C LEU A 170 0.55 -14.08 -10.81
N VAL A 171 1.14 -13.27 -11.69
CA VAL A 171 0.47 -12.52 -12.76
C VAL A 171 1.34 -12.60 -14.01
N GLU A 172 0.78 -13.05 -15.12
CA GLU A 172 1.50 -13.11 -16.39
C GLU A 172 1.66 -11.70 -16.97
N GLU A 173 2.91 -11.29 -17.26
CA GLU A 173 3.27 -9.94 -17.72
C GLU A 173 2.51 -9.47 -18.97
N THR A 174 1.97 -10.40 -19.76
CA THR A 174 1.33 -10.16 -21.06
C THR A 174 -0.15 -9.79 -20.97
N THR A 175 -0.80 -9.99 -19.81
CA THR A 175 -2.27 -9.87 -19.71
C THR A 175 -2.66 -8.73 -18.76
N PRO A 176 -3.34 -7.66 -19.23
CA PRO A 176 -3.74 -6.54 -18.37
C PRO A 176 -4.88 -6.95 -17.43
N VAL A 177 -4.52 -7.41 -16.22
CA VAL A 177 -5.47 -7.79 -15.18
C VAL A 177 -6.08 -6.54 -14.52
N VAL A 178 -7.41 -6.42 -14.59
CA VAL A 178 -8.15 -5.36 -13.89
C VAL A 178 -8.28 -5.71 -12.41
N TRP A 179 -7.40 -5.14 -11.59
CA TRP A 179 -7.42 -5.29 -10.13
C TRP A 179 -8.67 -4.70 -9.48
N ARG A 180 -9.62 -5.57 -9.11
CA ARG A 180 -10.74 -5.23 -8.23
C ARG A 180 -10.30 -5.34 -6.76
N GLY A 181 -10.79 -4.46 -5.89
CA GLY A 181 -10.34 -4.38 -4.48
C GLY A 181 -10.34 -5.72 -3.73
N LEU A 182 -11.38 -6.54 -3.89
CA LEU A 182 -11.46 -7.88 -3.29
C LEU A 182 -10.36 -8.84 -3.80
N MET A 183 -9.97 -8.74 -5.07
CA MET A 183 -8.88 -9.54 -5.64
C MET A 183 -7.53 -9.12 -5.07
N VAL A 184 -7.29 -7.81 -4.93
CA VAL A 184 -6.07 -7.26 -4.30
C VAL A 184 -5.96 -7.75 -2.86
N MET A 185 -7.02 -7.64 -2.08
CA MET A 185 -7.05 -8.07 -0.67
C MET A 185 -6.85 -9.58 -0.53
N SER A 186 -7.47 -10.38 -1.41
CA SER A 186 -7.28 -11.84 -1.46
C SER A 186 -5.83 -12.21 -1.83
N ALA A 187 -5.24 -11.52 -2.80
CA ALA A 187 -3.85 -11.71 -3.20
C ALA A 187 -2.86 -11.36 -2.09
N ILE A 188 -3.10 -10.27 -1.36
CA ILE A 188 -2.30 -9.87 -0.19
C ILE A 188 -2.39 -10.92 0.92
N GLU A 189 -3.59 -11.39 1.28
CA GLU A 189 -3.71 -12.47 2.28
C GLU A 189 -3.04 -13.77 1.78
N LYS A 190 -3.10 -14.07 0.47
CA LYS A 190 -2.36 -15.18 -0.13
C LYS A 190 -0.84 -15.02 0.03
N LEU A 191 -0.29 -13.83 -0.21
CA LEU A 191 1.14 -13.52 -0.03
C LEU A 191 1.57 -13.57 1.46
N LEU A 192 0.68 -13.23 2.39
CA LEU A 192 0.96 -13.24 3.84
C LEU A 192 0.79 -14.61 4.49
N ARG A 193 -0.03 -15.52 3.92
CA ARG A 193 -0.41 -16.80 4.55
C ARG A 193 -0.08 -18.06 3.76
N GLN A 194 0.06 -17.98 2.43
CA GLN A 194 0.23 -19.16 1.56
C GLN A 194 1.65 -19.24 0.98
N VAL A 195 2.66 -18.72 1.70
CA VAL A 195 4.07 -18.73 1.31
C VAL A 195 4.89 -19.52 2.33
N ASP A 196 5.69 -20.47 1.85
CA ASP A 196 6.60 -21.30 2.64
C ASP A 196 7.91 -20.54 2.90
N TRP A 197 7.89 -19.59 3.84
CA TRP A 197 9.07 -18.78 4.19
C TRP A 197 10.16 -19.57 4.93
N GLY A 198 9.86 -20.78 5.42
CA GLY A 198 10.80 -21.57 6.22
C GLY A 198 10.99 -20.98 7.63
N GLN A 199 12.20 -20.48 7.91
CA GLN A 199 12.53 -19.74 9.12
C GLN A 199 13.31 -18.48 8.74
N LEU A 200 12.79 -17.31 9.09
CA LEU A 200 13.38 -16.01 8.81
C LEU A 200 13.55 -15.21 10.10
N ASP A 201 14.72 -14.59 10.28
CA ASP A 201 14.92 -13.57 11.30
C ASP A 201 14.25 -12.26 10.89
N TYR A 202 14.35 -11.89 9.61
CA TYR A 202 13.77 -10.67 9.05
C TYR A 202 12.96 -10.95 7.78
N LEU A 203 11.74 -10.44 7.71
CA LEU A 203 11.00 -10.27 6.46
C LEU A 203 10.85 -8.78 6.16
N VAL A 204 11.46 -8.33 5.06
CA VAL A 204 11.27 -6.99 4.52
C VAL A 204 10.05 -7.00 3.60
N ILE A 205 9.07 -6.14 3.86
CA ILE A 205 7.87 -5.99 3.01
C ILE A 205 7.92 -4.63 2.32
N ASP A 206 7.96 -4.63 0.99
CA ASP A 206 7.78 -3.44 0.17
C ASP A 206 6.28 -3.17 0.00
N MET A 207 5.74 -2.17 0.71
CA MET A 207 4.32 -1.84 0.67
C MET A 207 3.96 -1.08 -0.62
N PRO A 208 2.72 -1.11 -1.11
CA PRO A 208 2.30 -0.20 -2.18
C PRO A 208 2.41 1.27 -1.74
N PRO A 209 2.55 2.23 -2.68
CA PRO A 209 2.65 3.65 -2.37
C PRO A 209 1.33 4.23 -1.84
N GLY A 210 1.43 5.33 -1.08
CA GLY A 210 0.29 6.09 -0.57
C GLY A 210 0.05 5.87 0.92
N THR A 211 -1.23 5.84 1.28
CA THR A 211 -1.77 5.40 2.58
C THR A 211 -3.10 4.66 2.38
N GLY A 212 -3.18 3.84 1.32
CA GLY A 212 -4.41 3.16 0.90
C GLY A 212 -4.74 1.90 1.70
N ASP A 213 -5.90 1.31 1.39
CA ASP A 213 -6.46 0.16 2.12
C ASP A 213 -5.52 -1.04 2.22
N VAL A 214 -4.67 -1.28 1.21
CA VAL A 214 -3.69 -2.38 1.23
C VAL A 214 -2.64 -2.18 2.33
N GLN A 215 -2.12 -0.96 2.48
CA GLN A 215 -1.09 -0.66 3.48
C GLN A 215 -1.66 -0.74 4.91
N LEU A 216 -2.88 -0.22 5.09
CA LEU A 216 -3.65 -0.39 6.33
C LEU A 216 -3.93 -1.87 6.62
N SER A 217 -4.37 -2.62 5.61
CA SER A 217 -4.69 -4.04 5.72
C SER A 217 -3.48 -4.88 6.13
N ILE A 218 -2.32 -4.71 5.50
CA ILE A 218 -1.08 -5.39 5.92
C ILE A 218 -0.79 -5.05 7.38
N SER A 219 -0.75 -3.77 7.73
CA SER A 219 -0.44 -3.29 9.08
C SER A 219 -1.43 -3.78 10.16
N GLN A 220 -2.68 -4.08 9.80
CA GLN A 220 -3.70 -4.62 10.71
C GLN A 220 -3.77 -6.16 10.71
N ASN A 221 -3.27 -6.84 9.67
CA ASN A 221 -3.30 -8.30 9.57
C ASN A 221 -2.08 -8.99 10.21
N ILE A 222 -0.92 -8.33 10.27
CA ILE A 222 0.31 -8.91 10.83
C ILE A 222 0.92 -8.00 11.91
N PRO A 223 1.59 -8.56 12.93
CA PRO A 223 2.39 -7.77 13.84
C PRO A 223 3.62 -7.25 13.09
N VAL A 224 3.66 -5.94 12.84
CA VAL A 224 4.82 -5.27 12.24
C VAL A 224 5.79 -4.86 13.35
N THR A 225 7.04 -5.28 13.24
CA THR A 225 8.10 -4.97 14.21
C THR A 225 8.59 -3.53 14.07
N GLY A 226 8.67 -3.02 12.84
CA GLY A 226 9.02 -1.63 12.58
C GLY A 226 8.71 -1.20 11.16
N ALA A 227 8.30 0.07 11.00
CA ALA A 227 8.09 0.73 9.73
C ALA A 227 9.22 1.71 9.40
N VAL A 228 9.65 1.70 8.15
CA VAL A 228 10.64 2.61 7.58
C VAL A 228 9.98 3.43 6.47
N ILE A 229 10.08 4.75 6.56
CA ILE A 229 9.44 5.66 5.60
C ILE A 229 10.50 6.20 4.64
N VAL A 230 10.38 5.82 3.38
CA VAL A 230 11.25 6.32 2.31
C VAL A 230 10.61 7.54 1.67
N SER A 231 11.34 8.65 1.64
CA SER A 231 10.92 9.86 0.94
C SER A 231 12.12 10.55 0.28
N THR A 232 11.82 11.55 -0.54
CA THR A 232 12.78 12.47 -1.15
C THR A 232 12.60 13.86 -0.53
N PRO A 233 13.60 14.76 -0.55
CA PRO A 233 13.50 16.07 0.11
C PRO A 233 12.43 17.03 -0.47
N GLN A 234 11.80 16.72 -1.61
CA GLN A 234 10.79 17.58 -2.27
C GLN A 234 9.47 17.66 -1.49
N ASP A 235 8.89 18.86 -1.34
CA ASP A 235 7.70 19.13 -0.51
C ASP A 235 6.51 18.17 -0.74
N ILE A 236 6.20 17.87 -2.01
CA ILE A 236 5.10 16.96 -2.38
C ILE A 236 5.34 15.56 -1.77
N ALA A 237 6.58 15.08 -1.75
CA ALA A 237 6.92 13.79 -1.12
C ALA A 237 6.80 13.85 0.41
N LEU A 238 7.18 14.98 1.02
CA LEU A 238 7.14 15.18 2.47
C LEU A 238 5.70 15.20 3.00
N LEU A 239 4.77 15.82 2.26
CA LEU A 239 3.34 15.83 2.61
C LEU A 239 2.77 14.41 2.71
N ASP A 240 3.11 13.53 1.76
CA ASP A 240 2.61 12.17 1.78
C ASP A 240 3.39 11.25 2.74
N ALA A 241 4.70 11.48 2.93
CA ALA A 241 5.48 10.81 3.97
C ALA A 241 4.94 11.11 5.39
N ARG A 242 4.51 12.36 5.64
CA ARG A 242 3.80 12.77 6.86
C ARG A 242 2.53 11.94 7.07
N LYS A 243 1.69 11.79 6.04
CA LYS A 243 0.46 10.97 6.10
C LYS A 243 0.80 9.51 6.41
N GLY A 244 1.86 8.96 5.82
CA GLY A 244 2.35 7.60 6.09
C GLY A 244 2.75 7.38 7.56
N ALA A 245 3.51 8.31 8.14
CA ALA A 245 3.90 8.25 9.56
C ALA A 245 2.68 8.30 10.49
N GLU A 246 1.76 9.23 10.23
CA GLU A 246 0.51 9.36 10.99
C GLU A 246 -0.41 8.14 10.85
N MET A 247 -0.42 7.49 9.69
CA MET A 247 -1.15 6.24 9.48
C MET A 247 -0.60 5.14 10.39
N PHE A 248 0.72 4.89 10.36
CA PHE A 248 1.35 3.87 11.23
C PHE A 248 1.12 4.15 12.72
N ARG A 249 1.22 5.43 13.14
CA ARG A 249 0.91 5.84 14.52
C ARG A 249 -0.51 5.48 14.93
N LYS A 250 -1.51 5.67 14.05
CA LYS A 250 -2.92 5.30 14.31
C LYS A 250 -3.17 3.79 14.38
N VAL A 251 -2.38 2.99 13.67
CA VAL A 251 -2.46 1.51 13.75
C VAL A 251 -1.45 0.90 14.72
N HIS A 252 -0.82 1.72 15.57
CA HIS A 252 0.12 1.31 16.62
C HIS A 252 1.37 0.55 16.10
N VAL A 253 1.79 0.85 14.87
CA VAL A 253 3.04 0.32 14.30
C VAL A 253 4.20 1.26 14.63
N PRO A 254 5.30 0.79 15.25
CA PRO A 254 6.48 1.61 15.51
C PRO A 254 7.11 2.10 14.20
N VAL A 255 7.36 3.41 14.08
CA VAL A 255 8.14 3.97 12.97
C VAL A 255 9.60 4.09 13.43
N LEU A 256 10.49 3.32 12.82
CA LEU A 256 11.92 3.30 13.18
C LEU A 256 12.64 4.59 12.75
N GLY A 257 12.15 5.22 11.68
CA GLY A 257 12.65 6.49 11.19
C GLY A 257 12.39 6.70 9.69
N LEU A 258 12.94 7.79 9.16
CA LEU A 258 12.83 8.18 7.76
C LEU A 258 14.16 7.96 7.03
N ILE A 259 14.08 7.56 5.76
CA ILE A 259 15.22 7.53 4.83
C ILE A 259 15.04 8.65 3.80
N GLN A 260 16.07 9.48 3.62
CA GLN A 260 16.11 10.50 2.58
C GLN A 260 16.78 9.95 1.32
N ASN A 261 15.97 9.45 0.38
CA ASN A 261 16.45 9.02 -0.91
C ASN A 261 16.61 10.21 -1.87
N MET A 262 17.50 10.06 -2.86
CA MET A 262 17.86 11.09 -3.84
C MET A 262 18.32 12.41 -3.17
N SER A 263 19.04 12.32 -2.05
CA SER A 263 19.40 13.46 -1.19
C SER A 263 20.33 14.47 -1.86
N VAL A 264 21.26 13.98 -2.68
CA VAL A 264 22.27 14.77 -3.38
C VAL A 264 22.67 14.07 -4.67
N PHE A 265 22.89 14.84 -5.73
CA PHE A 265 23.54 14.38 -6.96
C PHE A 265 24.98 14.88 -6.95
N GLN A 266 25.96 13.97 -7.10
CA GLN A 266 27.35 14.34 -7.31
C GLN A 266 27.71 14.22 -8.79
N CYS A 267 28.18 15.30 -9.40
CA CYS A 267 28.61 15.29 -10.79
C CYS A 267 29.81 14.36 -10.99
N PRO A 268 29.74 13.34 -11.88
CA PRO A 268 30.83 12.39 -12.05
C PRO A 268 32.11 13.03 -12.62
N LYS A 269 31.98 14.16 -13.34
CA LYS A 269 33.11 14.85 -14.00
C LYS A 269 33.85 15.83 -13.10
N CYS A 270 33.14 16.63 -12.29
CA CYS A 270 33.74 17.71 -11.49
C CYS A 270 33.53 17.58 -9.97
N LYS A 271 32.86 16.51 -9.51
CA LYS A 271 32.56 16.24 -8.09
C LYS A 271 31.72 17.30 -7.36
N HIS A 272 31.22 18.31 -8.06
CA HIS A 272 30.24 19.25 -7.53
C HIS A 272 28.96 18.52 -7.09
N GLU A 273 28.44 18.90 -5.92
CA GLU A 273 27.24 18.33 -5.32
C GLU A 273 26.06 19.27 -5.48
N THR A 274 24.90 18.72 -5.84
CA THR A 274 23.69 19.47 -6.13
C THR A 274 22.48 18.80 -5.50
N HIS A 275 21.78 19.53 -4.64
CA HIS A 275 20.55 19.10 -3.98
C HIS A 275 19.33 19.28 -4.89
N ILE A 276 19.24 18.48 -5.96
CA ILE A 276 18.22 18.60 -7.02
C ILE A 276 16.79 18.62 -6.48
N PHE A 277 16.52 17.88 -5.39
CA PHE A 277 15.19 17.78 -4.77
C PHE A 277 15.07 18.55 -3.44
N GLY A 278 16.04 19.41 -3.09
CA GLY A 278 16.20 19.98 -1.75
C GLY A 278 17.21 19.22 -0.88
N ALA A 279 17.57 19.76 0.28
CA ALA A 279 18.61 19.21 1.16
C ALA A 279 18.07 18.62 2.47
N ASP A 280 17.30 19.40 3.23
CA ASP A 280 16.93 19.08 4.62
C ASP A 280 15.48 18.63 4.83
N GLY A 281 14.68 18.54 3.76
CA GLY A 281 13.23 18.32 3.84
C GLY A 281 12.81 17.10 4.67
N VAL A 282 13.52 15.96 4.55
CA VAL A 282 13.23 14.78 5.36
C VAL A 282 13.69 14.95 6.82
N ARG A 283 14.79 15.68 7.07
CA ARG A 283 15.29 15.98 8.42
C ARG A 283 14.31 16.88 9.17
N ASP A 284 13.75 17.89 8.53
CA ASP A 284 12.78 18.80 9.14
C ASP A 284 11.42 18.14 9.33
N LEU A 285 11.00 17.27 8.41
CA LEU A 285 9.83 16.41 8.63
C LEU A 285 10.03 15.48 9.83
N ALA A 286 11.19 14.84 9.95
CA ALA A 286 11.53 13.92 11.05
C ALA A 286 11.48 14.65 12.41
N LYS A 287 12.14 15.82 12.52
CA LYS A 287 12.03 16.71 13.70
C LYS A 287 10.58 17.04 14.05
N THR A 288 9.77 17.41 13.05
CA THR A 288 8.35 17.78 13.25
C THR A 288 7.51 16.60 13.79
N LEU A 289 7.89 15.37 13.45
CA LEU A 289 7.18 14.14 13.85
C LEU A 289 7.74 13.51 15.13
N GLY A 290 8.85 14.01 15.67
CA GLY A 290 9.56 13.36 16.78
C GLY A 290 10.21 12.02 16.36
N LEU A 291 10.70 11.94 15.13
CA LEU A 291 11.30 10.74 14.54
C LEU A 291 12.76 11.00 14.13
N ASP A 292 13.54 9.93 14.00
CA ASP A 292 14.91 9.96 13.49
C ASP A 292 14.98 9.92 11.95
N VAL A 293 16.10 10.41 11.41
CA VAL A 293 16.54 10.09 10.04
C VAL A 293 17.58 8.98 10.12
N LEU A 294 17.28 7.83 9.50
CA LEU A 294 18.13 6.64 9.46
C LEU A 294 19.32 6.80 8.51
N GLY A 295 19.21 7.70 7.54
CA GLY A 295 20.29 8.07 6.65
C GLY A 295 19.82 8.58 5.29
N ASP A 296 20.82 8.97 4.49
CA ASP A 296 20.67 9.58 3.18
C ASP A 296 21.21 8.65 2.10
N ILE A 297 20.50 8.55 0.97
CA ILE A 297 20.92 7.80 -0.22
C ILE A 297 21.09 8.80 -1.38
N PRO A 298 22.27 8.87 -2.03
CA PRO A 298 22.51 9.82 -3.11
C PRO A 298 21.75 9.44 -4.39
N LEU A 299 21.41 10.43 -5.21
CA LEU A 299 20.94 10.21 -6.57
C LEU A 299 22.14 9.83 -7.46
N HIS A 300 22.36 8.52 -7.64
CA HIS A 300 23.51 8.02 -8.39
C HIS A 300 23.11 7.04 -9.51
N VAL A 301 23.68 7.22 -10.70
CA VAL A 301 23.34 6.44 -11.91
C VAL A 301 23.52 4.93 -11.70
N ASN A 302 24.63 4.50 -11.08
CA ASN A 302 24.86 3.09 -10.77
C ASN A 302 23.73 2.46 -9.96
N ILE A 303 23.07 3.16 -9.01
CA ILE A 303 21.96 2.58 -8.23
C ILE A 303 20.80 2.22 -9.17
N ARG A 304 20.47 3.12 -10.10
CA ARG A 304 19.43 2.89 -11.12
C ARG A 304 19.81 1.77 -12.09
N GLU A 305 21.03 1.78 -12.63
CA GLU A 305 21.46 0.78 -13.62
C GLU A 305 21.62 -0.62 -13.04
N THR A 306 22.18 -0.74 -11.83
CA THR A 306 22.37 -2.03 -11.15
C THR A 306 21.04 -2.65 -10.74
N CYS A 307 20.06 -1.86 -10.31
CA CYS A 307 18.70 -2.37 -10.07
C CYS A 307 17.95 -2.69 -11.37
N ASP A 308 18.12 -1.93 -12.46
CA ASP A 308 17.48 -2.24 -13.75
C ASP A 308 18.03 -3.51 -14.42
N THR A 309 19.30 -3.82 -14.20
CA THR A 309 19.96 -5.06 -14.66
C THR A 309 19.77 -6.24 -13.68
N GLY A 310 19.06 -6.01 -12.57
CA GLY A 310 18.75 -7.04 -11.58
C GLY A 310 19.93 -7.47 -10.71
N GLN A 311 20.98 -6.64 -10.60
CA GLN A 311 22.21 -6.87 -9.82
C GLN A 311 22.42 -5.77 -8.77
N PRO A 312 21.57 -5.61 -7.73
CA PRO A 312 21.52 -4.42 -6.87
C PRO A 312 22.86 -3.94 -6.31
N ILE A 313 23.01 -2.63 -6.10
CA ILE A 313 24.32 -1.98 -5.81
C ILE A 313 25.06 -2.59 -4.61
N VAL A 314 24.34 -3.08 -3.60
CA VAL A 314 24.92 -3.76 -2.42
C VAL A 314 25.62 -5.08 -2.79
N ILE A 315 25.18 -5.76 -3.86
CA ILE A 315 25.75 -7.00 -4.37
C ILE A 315 26.81 -6.73 -5.45
N SER A 316 26.52 -5.86 -6.42
CA SER A 316 27.42 -5.63 -7.55
C SER A 316 28.61 -4.71 -7.23
N GLN A 317 28.46 -3.79 -6.27
CA GLN A 317 29.51 -2.83 -5.88
C GLN A 317 29.58 -2.65 -4.35
N PRO A 318 29.82 -3.72 -3.55
CA PRO A 318 29.71 -3.70 -2.09
C PRO A 318 30.65 -2.69 -1.40
N GLN A 319 31.77 -2.34 -2.04
CA GLN A 319 32.74 -1.36 -1.53
C GLN A 319 32.46 0.09 -1.97
N SER A 320 31.40 0.32 -2.77
CA SER A 320 31.00 1.66 -3.20
C SER A 320 30.36 2.46 -2.05
N ASP A 321 30.43 3.79 -2.13
CA ASP A 321 29.84 4.63 -1.09
C ASP A 321 28.31 4.56 -1.06
N MET A 322 27.69 4.19 -2.19
CA MET A 322 26.26 3.87 -2.31
C MET A 322 25.92 2.59 -1.54
N ALA A 323 26.69 1.51 -1.69
CA ALA A 323 26.48 0.29 -0.90
C ALA A 323 26.72 0.53 0.60
N LYS A 324 27.76 1.30 0.95
CA LYS A 324 28.01 1.72 2.34
C LYS A 324 26.86 2.57 2.92
N ALA A 325 26.17 3.37 2.11
CA ALA A 325 25.00 4.11 2.58
C ALA A 325 23.86 3.17 3.03
N TYR A 326 23.57 2.14 2.22
CA TYR A 326 22.61 1.11 2.61
C TYR A 326 23.06 0.33 3.86
N LEU A 327 24.33 -0.08 3.96
CA LEU A 327 24.85 -0.78 5.14
C LEU A 327 24.77 0.06 6.43
N ARG A 328 25.05 1.37 6.36
CA ARG A 328 24.86 2.29 7.51
C ARG A 328 23.39 2.37 7.92
N ILE A 329 22.48 2.57 6.96
CA ILE A 329 21.03 2.60 7.23
C ILE A 329 20.55 1.28 7.83
N THR A 330 21.04 0.13 7.34
CA THR A 330 20.75 -1.19 7.93
C THR A 330 21.22 -1.28 9.38
N THR A 331 22.40 -0.75 9.70
CA THR A 331 22.92 -0.70 11.08
C THR A 331 21.99 0.13 11.98
N GLU A 332 21.57 1.30 11.52
CA GLU A 332 20.62 2.17 12.24
C GLU A 332 19.22 1.54 12.41
N ILE A 333 18.77 0.71 11.47
CA ILE A 333 17.54 -0.08 11.57
C ILE A 333 17.71 -1.19 12.62
N VAL A 334 18.77 -1.99 12.54
CA VAL A 334 19.02 -3.11 13.46
C VAL A 334 19.16 -2.62 14.91
N ASN A 335 19.85 -1.51 15.13
CA ASN A 335 20.02 -0.89 16.45
C ASN A 335 18.69 -0.38 17.07
N ARG A 336 17.65 -0.13 16.26
CA ARG A 336 16.32 0.32 16.72
C ARG A 336 15.29 -0.81 16.80
N LEU A 337 15.63 -2.01 16.31
CA LEU A 337 14.73 -3.15 16.40
C LEU A 337 14.72 -3.72 17.84
N PRO A 338 13.53 -4.06 18.38
CA PRO A 338 13.46 -4.76 19.66
C PRO A 338 14.16 -6.11 19.55
N THR A 339 14.75 -6.59 20.64
CA THR A 339 15.24 -7.97 20.72
C THR A 339 14.06 -8.92 20.44
N PRO A 340 14.19 -9.92 19.54
CA PRO A 340 13.13 -10.88 19.32
C PRO A 340 12.77 -11.59 20.64
N PRO A 341 11.49 -11.91 20.91
CA PRO A 341 11.15 -12.83 21.98
C PRO A 341 11.86 -14.17 21.73
N ALA A 342 12.35 -14.77 22.83
CA ALA A 342 13.08 -16.04 22.84
C ALA A 342 12.17 -17.26 22.55
#